data_AF-A0A6A7LVF4-F1
#
_entry.id   AF-A0A6A7LVF4-F1
#
_cell.length_a   1.000
_cell.length_b   1.000
_cell.length_c   1.000
_cell.angle_alpha   90.00
_cell.angle_beta   90.00
_cell.angle_gamma   90.00
#
_symmetry.space_group_name_H-M   'P 1'
#
loop_
_entity.id
_entity.type
_entity.pdbx_description
1 polymer ?
#
loop_
_entity_poly.entity_id
_entity_poly.type
_entity_poly.pdbx_seq_one_letter_code
_entity_poly.pdbx_strand_id
1 'polypeptide(L)'
;MKERLRIGLLSTHGELTQSIQEQCLGARLAATHTRELWGSDGPQLELIERQVTADPGSVDRAASELVRYIGCVVLVGALSVPHS
;
A
#
# COMPACT_ATOMS: atom_id res chain seq x y z
N MET A 1 -22.15 -10.90 -5.61
CA MET A 1 -20.66 -10.87 -5.61
C MET A 1 -20.25 -9.76 -4.64
N LYS A 2 -19.37 -10.01 -3.67
CA LYS A 2 -18.93 -8.95 -2.76
C LYS A 2 -18.09 -7.92 -3.51
N GLU A 3 -18.29 -6.65 -3.19
CA GLU A 3 -17.40 -5.59 -3.65
C GLU A 3 -15.98 -5.86 -3.14
N ARG A 4 -14.98 -5.63 -4.00
CA ARG A 4 -13.57 -5.83 -3.68
C ARG A 4 -12.87 -4.49 -3.63
N LEU A 5 -12.31 -4.16 -2.46
CA LEU A 5 -11.57 -2.93 -2.24
C LEU A 5 -10.08 -3.26 -2.24
N ARG A 6 -9.32 -2.62 -3.14
CA ARG A 6 -7.87 -2.77 -3.21
C ARG A 6 -7.20 -1.51 -2.70
N ILE A 7 -6.29 -1.66 -1.75
CA ILE A 7 -5.44 -0.58 -1.23
C ILE A 7 -4.02 -0.85 -1.70
N GLY A 8 -3.37 0.13 -2.32
CA GLY A 8 -1.98 0.02 -2.73
C GLY A 8 -1.05 0.53 -1.63
N LEU A 9 0.00 -0.23 -1.31
CA LEU A 9 1.09 0.20 -0.43
C LEU A 9 2.37 0.31 -1.23
N LEU A 10 2.93 1.51 -1.30
CA LEU A 10 4.22 1.79 -1.93
C LEU A 10 5.29 1.84 -0.85
N SER A 11 6.37 1.07 -0.98
CA SER A 11 7.47 1.05 -0.01
C SER A 11 8.85 1.16 -0.66
N THR A 12 9.77 1.89 -0.04
CA THR A 12 11.15 2.02 -0.54
C THR A 12 12.11 1.05 0.13
N HIS A 13 13.18 0.62 -0.56
CA HIS A 13 14.40 0.13 0.11
C HIS A 13 15.35 1.32 0.35
N GLY A 14 15.86 1.49 1.57
CA GLY A 14 16.77 2.61 1.88
C GLY A 14 17.22 2.66 3.34
N GLU A 15 17.99 3.70 3.68
CA GLU A 15 18.66 3.87 4.98
C GLU A 15 17.70 3.86 6.18
N LEU A 16 16.44 4.26 5.98
CA LEU A 16 15.37 4.22 7.00
C LEU A 16 14.63 2.88 7.02
N THR A 17 15.33 1.77 6.85
CA THR A 17 14.74 0.43 6.71
C THR A 17 13.81 0.08 7.87
N GLN A 18 14.17 0.42 9.11
CA GLN A 18 13.30 0.14 10.28
C GLN A 18 11.99 0.94 10.23
N SER A 19 12.05 2.25 9.97
CA SER A 19 10.83 3.07 9.94
C SER A 19 9.88 2.65 8.81
N ILE A 20 10.44 2.32 7.64
CA ILE A 20 9.66 1.79 6.51
C ILE A 20 9.04 0.44 6.86
N GLN A 21 9.78 -0.45 7.54
CA GLN A 21 9.25 -1.72 8.01
C GLN A 21 8.11 -1.56 9.01
N GLU A 22 8.22 -0.61 9.95
CA GLU A 22 7.17 -0.30 10.91
C GLU A 22 5.91 0.25 10.22
N GLN A 23 6.07 1.12 9.22
CA GLN A 23 4.94 1.63 8.42
C GLN A 23 4.26 0.51 7.62
N CYS A 24 5.04 -0.37 6.98
CA CYS A 24 4.52 -1.55 6.29
C CYS A 24 3.79 -2.50 7.26
N LEU A 25 4.36 -2.74 8.44
CA LEU A 25 3.72 -3.55 9.48
C LEU A 25 2.40 -2.94 9.93
N GLY A 26 2.35 -1.62 10.17
CA GLY A 26 1.14 -0.90 10.53
C GLY A 26 0.04 -1.03 9.47
N ALA A 27 0.39 -0.87 8.19
CA ALA A 27 -0.56 -1.06 7.09
C ALA A 27 -1.12 -2.49 7.02
N ARG A 28 -0.26 -3.51 7.21
CA ARG A 28 -0.67 -4.92 7.25
C ARG A 28 -1.59 -5.24 8.42
N LEU A 29 -1.27 -4.73 9.61
CA LEU A 29 -2.10 -4.90 10.81
C LEU A 29 -3.46 -4.23 10.63
N ALA A 30 -3.49 -2.98 10.15
CA ALA A 30 -4.74 -2.26 9.88
C ALA A 30 -5.63 -3.00 8.85
N ALA A 31 -5.04 -3.48 7.76
CA ALA A 31 -5.78 -4.27 6.75
C ALA A 31 -6.29 -5.61 7.31
N THR A 32 -5.58 -6.22 8.27
CA THR A 32 -5.99 -7.47 8.93
C THR A 32 -7.14 -7.23 9.88
N HIS A 33 -7.01 -6.28 10.80
CA HIS A 33 -8.07 -5.93 11.73
C HIS A 33 -9.32 -5.40 11.04
N THR A 34 -9.18 -4.64 9.95
CA THR A 34 -10.34 -4.18 9.16
C THR A 34 -11.10 -5.36 8.57
N ARG A 35 -10.41 -6.38 8.02
CA ARG A 35 -11.04 -7.60 7.52
C ARG A 35 -11.74 -8.38 8.63
N GLU A 36 -11.12 -8.49 9.79
CA GLU A 36 -11.70 -9.17 10.96
C GLU A 36 -12.99 -8.47 11.44
N LEU A 37 -12.96 -7.13 11.56
CA LEU A 37 -14.11 -6.33 11.99
C LEU A 37 -15.26 -6.37 10.99
N TRP A 38 -14.96 -6.38 9.68
CA TRP A 38 -15.97 -6.51 8.63
C TRP A 38 -16.56 -7.91 8.51
N GLY A 39 -15.80 -8.94 8.87
CA GLY A 39 -16.25 -10.33 8.82
C GLY A 39 -16.87 -10.72 7.47
N SER A 40 -18.02 -11.39 7.53
CA SER A 40 -18.78 -11.80 6.34
C SER A 40 -19.64 -10.69 5.73
N ASP A 41 -19.72 -9.51 6.34
CA ASP A 41 -20.73 -8.51 5.95
C ASP A 41 -20.10 -7.36 5.17
N GLY A 42 -18.81 -7.09 5.37
CA GLY A 42 -18.09 -6.06 4.62
C GLY A 42 -17.48 -6.54 3.29
N PRO A 43 -16.90 -5.58 2.53
CA PRO A 43 -16.25 -5.85 1.26
C PRO A 43 -14.97 -6.68 1.43
N GLN A 44 -14.55 -7.33 0.34
CA GLN A 44 -13.28 -8.05 0.31
C GLN A 44 -12.13 -7.06 0.20
N LEU A 45 -11.43 -6.79 1.31
CA LEU A 45 -10.26 -5.93 1.34
C LEU A 45 -9.00 -6.69 0.88
N GLU A 46 -8.24 -6.10 -0.04
CA GLU A 46 -6.92 -6.57 -0.47
C GLU A 46 -5.89 -5.45 -0.30
N LEU A 47 -4.80 -5.72 0.42
CA LEU A 47 -3.63 -4.85 0.46
C LEU A 47 -2.63 -5.32 -0.60
N ILE A 48 -2.33 -4.48 -1.58
CA ILE A 48 -1.41 -4.77 -2.67
C ILE A 48 -0.13 -3.99 -2.46
N GLU A 49 0.94 -4.71 -2.16
CA GLU A 49 2.23 -4.10 -1.86
C GLU A 49 3.11 -4.00 -3.12
N ARG A 50 3.76 -2.85 -3.27
CA ARG A 50 4.70 -2.56 -4.34
C ARG A 50 5.92 -1.90 -3.77
N GLN A 51 7.04 -2.57 -3.95
CA GLN A 51 8.33 -2.03 -3.59
C GLN A 51 8.87 -1.19 -4.74
N VAL A 52 9.41 -0.02 -4.42
CA VAL A 52 9.97 0.95 -5.36
C VAL A 52 11.36 1.40 -4.93
N THR A 53 12.10 1.95 -5.88
CA THR A 53 13.35 2.68 -5.63
C THR A 53 13.02 4.12 -5.24
N ALA A 54 13.94 4.80 -4.54
CA ALA A 54 13.72 6.17 -4.06
C ALA A 54 13.77 7.26 -5.16
N ASP A 55 13.86 6.88 -6.44
CA ASP A 55 13.72 7.83 -7.54
C ASP A 55 12.23 8.14 -7.83
N PRO A 56 11.86 9.41 -8.08
CA PRO A 56 10.48 9.79 -8.33
C PRO A 56 9.80 9.03 -9.48
N GLY A 57 10.54 8.71 -10.55
CA GLY A 57 10.00 8.00 -11.71
C GLY A 57 9.56 6.56 -11.40
N SER A 58 10.21 5.89 -10.45
CA SER A 58 9.81 4.58 -9.93
C SER A 58 8.50 4.64 -9.15
N VAL A 59 8.36 5.65 -8.28
CA VAL A 59 7.14 5.89 -7.49
C VAL A 59 5.95 6.17 -8.41
N ASP A 60 6.11 7.05 -9.40
CA ASP A 60 5.03 7.43 -10.32
C ASP A 60 4.55 6.25 -11.17
N ARG A 61 5.47 5.42 -11.67
CA ARG A 61 5.12 4.21 -12.44
C ARG A 61 4.35 3.21 -11.58
N ALA A 62 4.79 2.95 -10.36
CA ALA A 62 4.12 2.03 -9.45
C ALA A 62 2.75 2.55 -8.99
N ALA A 63 2.64 3.85 -8.70
CA ALA A 63 1.36 4.49 -8.39
C ALA A 63 0.38 4.37 -9.56
N SER A 64 0.84 4.64 -10.79
CA SER A 64 0.03 4.47 -12.00
C SER A 64 -0.38 3.01 -12.20
N GLU A 65 0.51 2.04 -11.95
CA GLU A 65 0.18 0.61 -12.04
C GLU A 65 -0.95 0.23 -11.07
N LEU A 66 -0.79 0.62 -9.80
CA LEU A 66 -1.74 0.32 -8.74
C LEU A 66 -3.12 0.91 -9.03
N VAL A 67 -3.20 2.15 -9.50
CA VAL A 67 -4.49 2.80 -9.78
C VAL A 67 -5.10 2.29 -11.08
N ARG A 68 -4.35 2.33 -12.19
CA ARG A 68 -4.93 2.13 -13.53
C ARG A 68 -5.12 0.67 -13.91
N TYR A 69 -4.21 -0.21 -13.52
CA TYR A 69 -4.24 -1.61 -13.93
C TYR A 69 -4.76 -2.53 -12.84
N ILE A 70 -4.42 -2.25 -11.58
CA ILE A 70 -4.85 -3.07 -10.44
C ILE A 70 -6.20 -2.57 -9.89
N GLY A 71 -6.51 -1.28 -10.05
CA GLY A 71 -7.75 -0.68 -9.55
C GLY A 71 -7.73 -0.45 -8.04
N CYS A 72 -6.58 -0.06 -7.49
CA CYS A 72 -6.49 0.41 -6.12
C CYS A 72 -7.26 1.72 -5.96
N VAL A 73 -8.14 1.78 -4.95
CA VAL A 73 -8.99 2.94 -4.66
C VAL A 73 -8.29 3.95 -3.75
N VAL A 74 -7.25 3.51 -3.04
CA VAL A 74 -6.42 4.32 -2.13
C VAL A 74 -4.98 3.86 -2.28
N LEU A 75 -4.05 4.82 -2.21
CA LEU A 75 -2.61 4.57 -2.11
C LEU A 75 -2.09 5.05 -0.75
N VAL A 76 -1.20 4.25 -0.15
CA VAL A 76 -0.50 4.55 1.10
C VAL A 76 1.00 4.52 0.83
N GLY A 77 1.73 5.51 1.32
CA GLY A 77 3.17 5.61 1.17
C GLY A 77 3.91 5.20 2.44
N ALA A 78 4.86 4.27 2.29
CA ALA A 78 5.92 3.97 3.24
C ALA A 78 7.28 4.28 2.61
N LEU A 79 7.48 5.56 2.30
CA LEU A 79 8.54 6.04 1.40
C LEU A 79 9.51 6.94 2.15
N SER A 80 10.80 6.75 1.89
CA SER A 80 11.85 7.71 2.22
C SER A 80 12.17 8.53 0.97
N VAL A 81 11.31 9.50 0.65
CA VAL A 81 11.56 10.45 -0.45
C VAL A 81 12.20 11.72 0.12
N PRO A 82 13.41 12.10 -0.30
CA PRO A 82 13.92 13.46 -0.07
C PRO A 82 12.89 14.45 -0.62
N HIS A 83 12.34 15.31 0.24
CA HIS A 83 11.52 16.42 -0.23
C HIS A 83 12.46 17.51 -0.74
N SER A 84 12.30 17.91 -2.01
CA SER A 84 12.94 19.09 -2.59
C SER A 84 12.05 20.30 -2.38
#